data_AF-A0A957E273-F1
#
_entry.id   AF-A0A957E273-F1
#
_cell.length_a   1.000
_cell.length_b   1.000
_cell.length_c   1.000
_cell.angle_alpha   90.00
_cell.angle_beta   90.00
_cell.angle_gamma   90.00
#
_symmetry.space_group_name_H-M   'P 1'
#
loop_
_entity.id
_entity.type
_entity.pdbx_description
1 polymer ?
#
loop_
_entity_poly.entity_id
_entity_poly.type
_entity_poly.pdbx_seq_one_letter_code
_entity_poly.pdbx_strand_id
1 'polypeptide(L)' 'MMGRQYAAYLLRLWREKEIGQWRTMLVNAQTDERRHFADLAEAVEFLMRKHSVDLLVEFDSDEPDDSFVSS' A
#
# COMPACT_ATOMS: atom_id res chain seq x y z
N MET A 1 -13.68 -19.72 13.28
CA MET A 1 -12.47 -18.94 12.98
C MET A 1 -12.86 -17.81 12.05
N MET A 2 -12.93 -16.56 12.51
CA MET A 2 -13.04 -15.42 11.59
C MET A 2 -11.66 -15.26 10.93
N GLY A 3 -11.50 -15.79 9.72
CA GLY A 3 -10.30 -15.55 8.93
C GLY A 3 -10.16 -14.04 8.69
N ARG A 4 -8.95 -13.49 8.89
CA ARG A 4 -8.65 -12.11 8.52
C ARG A 4 -9.05 -11.94 7.05
N GLN A 5 -10.00 -11.05 6.78
CA GLN A 5 -10.38 -10.72 5.42
C GLN A 5 -9.23 -9.93 4.80
N TYR A 6 -8.43 -10.60 3.99
CA TYR A 6 -7.37 -9.98 3.24
C TYR A 6 -7.99 -9.13 2.12
N ALA A 7 -7.75 -7.82 2.14
CA ALA A 7 -8.21 -6.93 1.09
C ALA A 7 -7.09 -6.69 0.08
N ALA A 8 -7.31 -7.08 -1.18
CA ALA A 8 -6.35 -6.93 -2.27
C ALA A 8 -6.87 -5.96 -3.33
N TYR A 9 -5.98 -5.11 -3.83
CA TYR A 9 -6.29 -4.14 -4.88
C TYR A 9 -5.25 -4.21 -5.99
N LEU A 10 -5.72 -4.16 -7.25
CA LEU A 10 -4.87 -3.91 -8.40
C LEU A 10 -4.70 -2.40 -8.56
N LEU A 11 -3.46 -1.95 -8.61
CA LEU A 11 -3.08 -0.56 -8.78
C LEU A 11 -2.62 -0.32 -10.22
N ARG A 12 -3.24 0.65 -10.90
CA ARG A 12 -2.81 1.12 -12.22
C ARG A 12 -2.36 2.57 -12.11
N LEU A 13 -1.11 2.83 -12.53
CA LEU A 13 -0.56 4.18 -12.72
C LEU A 13 -0.32 4.41 -14.21
N TRP A 14 -0.71 5.58 -14.71
CA TRP A 14 -0.42 5.98 -16.07
C TRP A 14 -0.33 7.50 -16.19
N ARG A 15 0.29 7.98 -17.27
CA ARG A 15 0.17 9.37 -17.72
C ARG A 15 -0.40 9.36 -19.13
N GLU A 16 -1.26 10.31 -19.45
CA GLU A 16 -1.82 10.43 -20.81
C GLU A 16 -0.80 10.99 -21.81
N LYS A 17 0.20 11.72 -21.31
CA LYS A 17 1.29 12.32 -22.07
C LYS A 17 2.60 12.05 -21.35
N GLU A 18 3.70 12.04 -22.09
CA GLU A 18 5.06 11.85 -21.56
C GLU A 18 5.37 12.84 -20.42
N ILE A 19 4.96 14.09 -20.63
CA ILE A 19 4.97 15.15 -19.62
C ILE A 19 3.53 15.45 -19.24
N GLY A 20 3.12 15.01 -18.06
CA GLY A 20 1.75 15.17 -17.55
C GLY A 20 1.59 14.60 -16.14
N GLN A 21 0.45 14.87 -15.53
CA GLN A 21 0.12 14.36 -14.20
C GLN A 21 -0.07 12.83 -14.24
N TRP A 22 0.49 12.12 -13.27
CA TRP A 22 0.17 10.70 -13.06
C TRP A 22 -1.28 10.56 -12.62
N ARG A 23 -2.01 9.69 -13.30
CA ARG A 23 -3.34 9.23 -12.91
C ARG A 23 -3.23 7.89 -12.21
N THR A 24 -4.16 7.65 -11.31
CA THR A 24 -4.21 6.43 -10.52
C THR A 24 -5.59 5.81 -10.58
N MET A 25 -5.65 4.49 -10.62
CA MET A 25 -6.89 3.72 -10.48
C MET A 25 -6.64 2.51 -9.60
N LEU A 26 -7.57 2.26 -8.69
CA LEU A 26 -7.63 1.05 -7.89
C LEU A 26 -8.79 0.18 -8.38
N VAL A 27 -8.54 -1.13 -8.48
CA VAL A 27 -9.57 -2.14 -8.69
C VAL A 27 -9.56 -3.09 -7.51
N ASN A 28 -10.69 -3.23 -6.82
CA ASN A 28 -10.84 -4.21 -5.76
C ASN A 28 -10.85 -5.62 -6.38
N ALA A 29 -9.90 -6.47 -6.00
CA ALA A 29 -9.75 -7.81 -6.59
C ALA A 29 -10.93 -8.75 -6.28
N GLN A 30 -11.72 -8.46 -5.23
CA GLN A 30 -12.86 -9.29 -4.82
C GLN A 30 -14.17 -8.85 -5.46
N THR A 31 -14.34 -7.55 -5.70
CA THR A 31 -15.63 -6.99 -6.15
C THR A 31 -15.59 -6.41 -7.56
N ASP A 32 -14.40 -6.34 -8.18
CA ASP A 32 -14.12 -5.60 -9.42
C ASP A 32 -14.51 -4.11 -9.36
N GLU A 33 -14.74 -3.56 -8.15
CA GLU A 33 -15.04 -2.13 -7.96
C GLU A 33 -13.83 -1.30 -8.39
N ARG A 34 -14.05 -0.38 -9.34
CA ARG A 34 -13.01 0.50 -9.87
C ARG A 34 -13.17 1.91 -9.33
N ARG A 35 -12.07 2.51 -8.91
CA ARG A 35 -12.04 3.88 -8.42
C ARG A 35 -10.85 4.63 -8.99
N HIS A 36 -11.12 5.80 -9.54
CA HIS A 36 -10.12 6.68 -10.14
C HIS A 36 -9.73 7.78 -9.15
N PHE A 37 -8.46 8.18 -9.20
CA PHE A 37 -7.88 9.21 -8.35
C PHE A 37 -7.04 10.17 -9.19
N ALA A 38 -6.93 11.42 -8.73
CA ALA A 38 -6.15 12.43 -9.43
C ALA A 38 -4.66 12.13 -9.37
N ASP A 39 -4.20 11.51 -8.28
CA ASP A 39 -2.82 11.10 -8.04
C ASP A 39 -2.73 9.84 -7.13
N LEU A 40 -1.51 9.43 -6.79
CA LEU A 40 -1.26 8.26 -5.94
C LEU A 40 -1.57 8.54 -4.44
N ALA A 41 -1.38 9.78 -3.98
CA ALA A 41 -1.57 10.11 -2.57
C ALA A 41 -3.04 9.95 -2.16
N GLU A 42 -3.97 10.43 -2.99
CA GLU A 42 -5.41 10.23 -2.77
C GLU A 42 -5.79 8.74 -2.74
N ALA A 43 -5.18 7.92 -3.61
CA ALA A 43 -5.45 6.49 -3.66
C ALA A 43 -4.99 5.76 -2.38
N VAL A 44 -3.82 6.14 -1.86
CA VAL A 44 -3.28 5.59 -0.61
C VAL A 44 -4.11 6.06 0.59
N GLU A 45 -4.47 7.34 0.66
CA GLU A 45 -5.30 7.88 1.74
C GLU A 45 -6.68 7.19 1.77
N PHE A 46 -7.24 6.87 0.60
CA PHE A 46 -8.45 6.06 0.49
C PHE A 46 -8.27 4.66 1.08
N LEU A 47 -7.18 3.95 0.75
CA LEU A 47 -6.91 2.61 1.28
C LEU A 47 -6.70 2.62 2.79
N MET A 48 -5.95 3.59 3.31
CA MET A 48 -5.71 3.75 4.74
C MET A 48 -7.00 3.99 5.51
N ARG A 49 -7.86 4.88 5.01
CA ARG A 49 -9.18 5.14 5.62
C ARG A 49 -10.12 3.95 5.52
N LYS A 50 -10.12 3.23 4.41
CA LYS A 50 -11.04 2.11 4.16
C LYS A 50 -10.73 0.89 5.02
N HIS A 51 -9.46 0.63 5.32
CA HIS A 51 -9.02 -0.56 6.04
C HIS A 51 -8.50 -0.28 7.44
N SER A 52 -8.68 0.96 7.94
CA SER A 52 -8.13 1.43 9.22
C SER A 52 -6.74 0.87 9.46
N VAL A 53 -5.84 1.12 8.50
CA VAL A 53 -4.43 0.76 8.69
C VAL A 53 -3.86 1.84 9.59
N ASP A 54 -3.89 1.60 10.90
CA ASP A 54 -2.84 2.14 11.75
C ASP A 54 -1.55 1.61 11.15
N LEU A 55 -0.81 2.46 10.44
CA LEU A 55 0.56 2.20 10.05
C LEU A 55 1.39 2.19 11.35
N LEU A 56 1.20 1.16 12.18
CA LEU A 56 2.28 0.64 12.99
C LEU A 56 3.26 0.05 11.97
N VAL A 57 4.11 0.93 11.44
CA VAL A 57 5.38 0.50 10.87
C VAL A 57 6.11 -0.10 12.05
N GLU A 58 5.91 -1.40 12.28
CA GLU A 58 6.81 -2.16 13.12
C GLU A 58 8.14 -2.15 12.37
N PHE A 59 8.96 -1.16 12.70
CA PHE A 59 10.39 -1.25 12.46
C PHE A 59 10.85 -2.45 13.25
N ASP A 60 10.97 -3.60 12.58
CA ASP A 60 11.91 -4.64 13.01
C ASP A 60 13.27 -3.96 13.00
N SER A 61 13.62 -3.41 14.16
CA SER A 61 14.98 -3.01 14.44
C SER A 61 15.70 -4.34 14.64
N ASP A 62 16.21 -4.91 13.55
CA ASP A 62 17.31 -5.86 13.62
C ASP A 62 18.43 -5.12 14.36
N GLU A 63 18.45 -5.23 15.69
CA GLU A 63 19.64 -4.93 16.46
C GLU A 63 20.73 -5.85 15.88
N PRO A 64 21.83 -5.30 15.36
CA PRO A 64 22.96 -6.14 15.02
C PRO A 64 23.42 -6.81 16.31
N ASP A 65 23.30 -8.14 16.35
CA ASP A 65 23.84 -8.98 17.40
C ASP A 65 25.37 -8.79 17.41
N ASP A 66 25.86 -7.86 18.25
CA ASP A 66 27.27 -7.59 18.50
C ASP A 66 27.95 -8.74 19.30
N SER A 67 27.44 -9.97 19.21
CA SER A 67 28.13 -11.18 19.70
C SER A 67 29.14 -11.73 18.69
N PHE A 68 30.08 -10.88 18.25
CA PHE A 68 31.31 -11.37 17.64
C PHE A 68 32.52 -10.51 17.98
N VAL A 69 33.20 -10.83 19.09
CA VAL A 69 34.62 -11.26 19.07
C VAL A 69 34.87 -12.17 20.29
N SER A 70 35.21 -13.43 20.02
CA SER A 70 36.00 -14.28 20.92
C SER A 70 37.48 -13.94 20.77
N SER A 71 38.20 -13.74 21.87
CA SER A 71 39.58 -14.22 22.13
C SER A 71 40.05 -13.77 23.51
#